data_AF-F9X2P2-F1
#
_entry.id   AF-F9X2P2-F1
#
_cell.length_a   1.000
_cell.length_b   1.000
_cell.length_c   1.000
_cell.angle_alpha   90.00
_cell.angle_beta   90.00
_cell.angle_gamma   90.00
#
_symmetry.space_group_name_H-M   'P 1'
#
loop_
_entity.id
_entity.type
_entity.pdbx_description
1 polymer ?
#
loop_
_entity_poly.entity_id
_entity_poly.type
_entity_poly.pdbx_seq_one_letter_code
_entity_poly.pdbx_strand_id
1 'polypeptide(L)'
;MSSFLRLCFPNMKGLINCMHSKLMLLFHPDKLRIAIPTANLLNFDWGETGQMENSVFMVDLPRLADGKISEAGDLPAFGQELIYFLEQQGLDDDVRTGVLKFDFSATKDMAFVHTVGGMHFRDEAERTGLMGLSKAVKQLNLATQDLELDFAASSIGRLNDNYLRDFHSAAKGISLIAQAAEAKSKAASTFFDRKKASTVAKPDNVREKVRIYFPTASTVRVSTAGAAGTLCIARNYFEGSTFPRACFRDYKSTRTGLLSHNKILL
;
A
#
# COMPACT_ATOMS: atom_id res chain seq x y z
N MET A 1 27.60 4.41 28.90
CA MET A 1 26.28 4.93 28.50
C MET A 1 25.75 4.02 27.41
N SER A 2 24.64 3.30 27.62
CA SER A 2 23.99 2.65 26.47
C SER A 2 23.35 3.74 25.62
N SER A 3 23.62 3.75 24.32
CA SER A 3 22.86 4.61 23.41
C SER A 3 21.39 4.21 23.48
N PHE A 4 20.51 5.19 23.75
CA PHE A 4 19.06 4.98 23.74
C PHE A 4 18.48 5.00 22.30
N LEU A 5 19.32 5.32 21.31
CA LEU A 5 18.94 5.41 19.91
C LEU A 5 19.81 4.47 19.06
N ARG A 6 19.16 3.66 18.23
CA ARG A 6 19.78 2.82 17.21
C ARG A 6 19.21 3.19 15.85
N LEU A 7 20.08 3.43 14.88
CA LEU A 7 19.69 3.79 13.52
C LEU A 7 19.80 2.56 12.62
N CYS A 8 18.73 2.27 11.89
CA CYS A 8 18.69 1.26 10.84
C CYS A 8 18.51 1.98 9.50
N PHE A 9 19.40 1.70 8.54
CA PHE A 9 19.33 2.26 7.20
C PHE A 9 18.92 1.13 6.23
N PRO A 10 17.68 1.15 5.72
CA PRO A 10 17.23 0.12 4.80
C PRO A 10 18.05 0.18 3.50
N ASN A 11 18.12 -0.95 2.79
CA ASN A 11 18.84 -0.98 1.52
C ASN A 11 18.14 -0.09 0.49
N MET A 12 18.83 0.97 0.06
CA MET A 12 18.34 1.97 -0.92
C MET A 12 19.05 1.86 -2.28
N LYS A 13 19.73 0.75 -2.57
CA LYS A 13 20.49 0.60 -3.83
C LYS A 13 19.58 0.33 -5.03
N GLY A 14 20.07 0.67 -6.23
CA GLY A 14 19.44 0.31 -7.49
C GLY A 14 18.21 1.17 -7.81
N LEU A 15 17.07 0.53 -8.01
CA LEU A 15 15.81 1.16 -8.45
C LEU A 15 14.96 1.74 -7.29
N ILE A 16 15.52 1.81 -6.08
CA ILE A 16 14.81 2.22 -4.87
C ILE A 16 14.98 3.72 -4.65
N ASN A 17 13.89 4.48 -4.78
CA ASN A 17 13.94 5.95 -4.71
C ASN A 17 13.48 6.52 -3.36
N CYS A 18 12.77 5.74 -2.54
CA CYS A 18 12.21 6.24 -1.28
C CYS A 18 11.91 5.09 -0.30
N MET A 19 12.22 5.29 1.00
CA MET A 19 11.61 4.55 2.09
C MET A 19 10.42 5.38 2.59
N HIS A 20 9.20 4.96 2.21
CA HIS A 20 7.99 5.74 2.46
C HIS A 20 7.12 5.16 3.60
N SER A 21 7.47 3.96 4.09
CA SER A 21 6.74 3.27 5.14
C SER A 21 6.79 4.04 6.45
N LYS A 22 5.68 4.01 7.18
CA LYS A 22 5.54 4.61 8.51
C LYS A 22 4.97 3.53 9.41
N LEU A 23 5.78 3.06 10.34
CA LEU A 23 5.46 1.96 11.23
C LEU A 23 6.05 2.25 12.59
N MET A 24 5.27 2.03 13.64
CA MET A 24 5.70 2.11 15.03
C MET A 24 5.44 0.76 15.68
N LEU A 25 6.50 0.15 16.21
CA LEU A 25 6.43 -1.03 17.08
C LEU A 25 6.72 -0.57 18.51
N LEU A 26 5.67 -0.46 19.32
CA LEU A 26 5.75 0.09 20.67
C LEU A 26 5.65 -1.04 21.68
N PHE A 27 6.79 -1.43 22.24
CA PHE A 27 6.91 -2.54 23.18
C PHE A 27 6.61 -2.08 24.61
N HIS A 28 5.57 -2.64 25.21
CA HIS A 28 5.20 -2.45 26.62
C HIS A 28 5.41 -3.76 27.42
N PRO A 29 5.36 -3.71 28.77
CA PRO A 29 5.49 -4.91 29.59
C PRO A 29 4.43 -5.98 29.28
N ASP A 30 3.20 -5.58 28.94
CA ASP A 30 2.03 -6.44 28.77
C ASP A 30 1.52 -6.52 27.32
N LYS A 31 1.97 -5.63 26.44
CA LYS A 31 1.50 -5.56 25.04
C LYS A 31 2.54 -5.04 24.04
N LEU A 32 2.31 -5.37 22.78
CA LEU A 32 2.90 -4.72 21.63
C LEU A 32 1.80 -3.88 20.97
N ARG A 33 2.01 -2.57 20.90
CA ARG A 33 1.18 -1.71 20.07
C ARG A 33 1.82 -1.56 18.71
N ILE A 34 1.12 -2.00 17.68
CA ILE A 34 1.47 -1.76 16.29
C ILE A 34 0.65 -0.57 15.82
N ALA A 35 1.33 0.50 15.41
CA ALA A 35 0.69 1.66 14.78
C ALA A 35 1.26 1.92 13.39
N ILE A 36 0.37 2.08 12.42
CA ILE A 36 0.70 2.36 11.01
C ILE A 36 0.06 3.71 10.65
N PRO A 37 0.77 4.83 10.85
CA PRO A 37 0.27 6.15 10.50
C PRO A 37 0.53 6.51 9.03
N THR A 38 -0.23 7.47 8.49
CA THR A 38 0.07 8.08 7.18
C THR A 38 0.96 9.32 7.29
N ALA A 39 1.13 9.85 8.51
CA ALA A 39 1.93 11.02 8.87
C ALA A 39 3.44 10.73 8.92
N ASN A 40 4.27 11.67 8.47
CA ASN A 40 5.69 11.71 8.85
C ASN A 40 5.82 12.20 10.31
N LEU A 41 7.01 12.06 10.91
CA LEU A 41 7.29 12.59 12.25
C LEU A 41 7.58 14.10 12.21
N LEU A 42 6.61 14.88 11.73
CA LEU A 42 6.65 16.34 11.62
C LEU A 42 5.34 16.91 12.19
N ASN A 43 5.42 17.98 12.98
CA ASN A 43 4.26 18.58 13.68
C ASN A 43 3.04 18.85 12.79
N PHE A 44 3.23 19.37 11.58
CA PHE A 44 2.14 19.68 10.67
C PHE A 44 1.39 18.44 10.17
N ASP A 45 2.07 17.29 10.02
CA ASP A 45 1.44 16.03 9.60
C ASP A 45 0.55 15.46 10.72
N TRP A 46 0.85 15.76 11.99
CA TRP A 46 0.04 15.34 13.14
C TRP A 46 -1.10 16.32 13.48
N GLY A 47 -1.34 17.30 12.60
CA GLY A 47 -2.46 18.22 12.72
C GLY A 47 -2.28 19.32 13.78
N GLU A 48 -1.10 19.45 14.39
CA GLU A 48 -0.79 20.50 15.38
C GLU A 48 -0.94 21.91 14.79
N THR A 49 -0.78 22.05 13.47
CA THR A 49 -0.95 23.32 12.75
C THR A 49 -2.37 23.56 12.26
N GLY A 50 -3.28 22.58 12.37
CA GLY A 50 -4.64 22.66 11.82
C GLY A 50 -4.68 22.76 10.30
N GLN A 51 -3.67 22.22 9.59
CA GLN A 51 -3.56 22.30 8.13
C GLN A 51 -3.80 20.95 7.44
N MET A 52 -3.38 19.86 8.09
CA MET A 52 -3.38 18.52 7.50
C MET A 52 -4.10 17.52 8.41
N GLU A 53 -4.82 16.58 7.81
CA GLU A 53 -5.27 15.37 8.47
C GLU A 53 -4.51 14.14 7.96
N ASN A 54 -4.28 13.21 8.90
CA ASN A 54 -3.70 11.90 8.67
C ASN A 54 -4.50 10.85 9.46
N SER A 55 -4.30 9.58 9.12
CA SER A 55 -4.95 8.44 9.74
C SER A 55 -3.91 7.52 10.38
N VAL A 56 -4.32 6.77 11.40
CA VAL A 56 -3.49 5.75 12.05
C VAL A 56 -4.30 4.47 12.21
N PHE A 57 -3.83 3.39 11.60
CA PHE A 57 -4.27 2.04 12.00
C PHE A 57 -3.52 1.65 13.26
N MET A 58 -4.22 1.08 14.25
CA MET A 58 -3.62 0.70 15.53
C MET A 58 -4.23 -0.60 16.05
N VAL A 59 -3.36 -1.51 16.50
CA VAL A 59 -3.75 -2.75 17.18
C VAL A 59 -2.82 -2.99 18.37
N ASP A 60 -3.41 -3.40 19.50
CA ASP A 60 -2.69 -3.82 20.70
C ASP A 60 -2.72 -5.35 20.78
N LEU A 61 -1.54 -5.97 20.82
CA LEU A 61 -1.35 -7.41 20.89
C LEU A 61 -0.82 -7.80 22.28
N PRO A 62 -1.46 -8.71 23.01
CA PRO A 62 -1.03 -9.06 24.36
C PRO A 62 0.28 -9.86 24.33
N ARG A 63 1.10 -9.72 25.37
CA ARG A 63 2.31 -10.52 25.54
C ARG A 63 1.93 -11.99 25.80
N LEU A 64 2.69 -12.91 25.20
CA LEU A 64 2.55 -14.33 25.48
C LEU A 64 3.01 -14.65 26.92
N ALA A 65 2.31 -15.58 27.57
CA ALA A 65 2.64 -16.04 28.91
C ALA A 65 4.01 -16.75 28.97
N ASP A 66 4.59 -16.80 30.16
CA ASP A 66 5.76 -17.63 30.52
C ASP A 66 6.99 -17.43 29.63
N GLY A 67 7.15 -16.25 29.03
CA GLY A 67 8.28 -15.94 28.15
C GLY A 67 8.26 -16.71 26.82
N LYS A 68 7.11 -17.28 26.43
CA LYS A 68 6.94 -17.97 25.16
C LYS A 68 7.27 -17.04 23.98
N ILE A 69 7.92 -17.62 22.98
CA ILE A 69 8.24 -16.99 21.71
C ILE A 69 7.61 -17.87 20.62
N SER A 70 6.80 -17.27 19.75
CA SER A 70 6.21 -17.98 18.62
C SER A 70 7.21 -18.09 17.47
N GLU A 71 7.08 -19.12 16.64
CA GLU A 71 7.78 -19.16 15.36
C GLU A 71 7.07 -18.25 14.36
N ALA A 72 7.83 -17.63 13.44
CA ALA A 72 7.27 -16.71 12.46
C ALA A 72 6.20 -17.38 11.58
N GLY A 73 6.38 -18.66 11.24
CA GLY A 73 5.43 -19.44 10.43
C GLY A 73 4.11 -19.77 11.12
N ASP A 74 4.07 -19.70 12.46
CA ASP A 74 2.86 -19.99 13.25
C ASP A 74 1.97 -18.75 13.43
N LEU A 75 2.47 -17.56 13.07
CA LEU A 75 1.68 -16.34 13.13
C LEU A 75 0.58 -16.35 12.05
N PRO A 76 -0.54 -15.61 12.26
CA PRO A 76 -1.45 -15.28 11.17
C PRO A 76 -0.75 -14.53 10.03
N ALA A 77 -1.36 -14.50 8.84
CA ALA A 77 -0.79 -13.91 7.63
C ALA A 77 -0.27 -12.47 7.86
N PHE A 78 -0.99 -11.65 8.63
CA PHE A 78 -0.54 -10.32 9.04
C PHE A 78 0.83 -10.35 9.73
N GLY A 79 1.01 -11.22 10.73
CA GLY A 79 2.26 -11.34 11.49
C GLY A 79 3.41 -11.90 10.63
N GLN A 80 3.13 -12.88 9.78
CA GLN A 80 4.12 -13.45 8.84
C GLN A 80 4.66 -12.39 7.87
N GLU A 81 3.79 -11.56 7.31
CA GLU A 81 4.19 -10.49 6.39
C GLU A 81 4.84 -9.31 7.12
N LEU A 82 4.45 -9.00 8.36
CA LEU A 82 5.15 -8.02 9.19
C LEU A 82 6.59 -8.45 9.47
N ILE A 83 6.83 -9.68 9.93
CA ILE A 83 8.18 -10.18 10.21
C ILE A 83 9.05 -10.14 8.95
N TYR A 84 8.51 -10.57 7.80
CA TYR A 84 9.22 -10.46 6.52
C TYR A 84 9.55 -9.01 6.17
N PHE A 85 8.60 -8.09 6.33
CA PHE A 85 8.86 -6.68 6.07
C PHE A 85 9.98 -6.12 6.95
N LEU A 86 10.01 -6.46 8.25
CA LEU A 86 11.06 -6.02 9.18
C LEU A 86 12.43 -6.59 8.80
N GLU A 87 12.49 -7.85 8.37
CA GLU A 87 13.70 -8.47 7.82
C GLU A 87 14.21 -7.73 6.59
N GLN A 88 13.32 -7.40 5.64
CA GLN A 88 13.69 -6.69 4.42
C GLN A 88 14.11 -5.24 4.66
N GLN A 89 13.63 -4.61 5.75
CA GLN A 89 14.13 -3.31 6.19
C GLN A 89 15.51 -3.39 6.86
N GLY A 90 16.01 -4.59 7.20
CA GLY A 90 17.28 -4.79 7.88
C GLY A 90 17.22 -4.43 9.37
N LEU A 91 16.07 -4.61 10.02
CA LEU A 91 15.99 -4.43 11.47
C LEU A 91 16.70 -5.59 12.19
N ASP A 92 17.37 -5.24 13.29
CA ASP A 92 18.14 -6.18 14.09
C ASP A 92 17.27 -7.30 14.70
N ASP A 93 17.91 -8.45 14.93
CA ASP A 93 17.28 -9.68 15.41
C ASP A 93 16.54 -9.48 16.74
N ASP A 94 17.07 -8.67 17.65
CA ASP A 94 16.43 -8.41 18.94
C ASP A 94 15.05 -7.77 18.80
N VAL A 95 14.87 -6.89 17.81
CA VAL A 95 13.56 -6.30 17.49
C VAL A 95 12.64 -7.35 16.87
N ARG A 96 13.14 -8.12 15.90
CA ARG A 96 12.35 -9.17 15.20
C ARG A 96 11.88 -10.26 16.17
N THR A 97 12.79 -10.79 16.98
CA THR A 97 12.47 -11.74 18.07
C THR A 97 11.59 -11.09 19.13
N GLY A 98 11.74 -9.79 19.38
CA GLY A 98 10.86 -9.03 20.28
C GLY A 98 9.39 -9.09 19.86
N VAL A 99 9.10 -8.96 18.56
CA VAL A 99 7.73 -9.05 18.00
C VAL A 99 7.11 -10.43 18.22
N LEU A 100 7.91 -11.49 18.12
CA LEU A 100 7.46 -12.88 18.28
C LEU A 100 7.03 -13.25 19.72
N LYS A 101 7.20 -12.34 20.69
CA LYS A 101 6.78 -12.51 22.09
C LYS A 101 5.31 -12.13 22.34
N PHE A 102 4.55 -11.81 21.31
CA PHE A 102 3.18 -11.32 21.41
C PHE A 102 2.20 -12.19 20.63
N ASP A 103 0.96 -12.25 21.09
CA ASP A 103 -0.11 -13.02 20.45
C ASP A 103 -0.74 -12.23 19.31
N PHE A 104 -0.61 -12.76 18.09
CA PHE A 104 -1.19 -12.17 16.88
C PHE A 104 -2.61 -12.67 16.57
N SER A 105 -3.25 -13.45 17.45
CA SER A 105 -4.61 -13.99 17.23
C SER A 105 -5.64 -12.91 16.84
N ALA A 106 -5.51 -11.69 17.34
CA ALA A 106 -6.36 -10.55 16.99
C ALA A 106 -6.25 -10.10 15.53
N THR A 107 -5.20 -10.50 14.81
CA THR A 107 -4.94 -10.13 13.41
C THR A 107 -5.31 -11.25 12.43
N LYS A 108 -6.05 -12.28 12.87
CA LYS A 108 -6.39 -13.44 12.03
C LYS A 108 -7.18 -13.08 10.76
N ASP A 109 -8.03 -12.06 10.85
CA ASP A 109 -8.88 -11.57 9.76
C ASP A 109 -8.29 -10.30 9.12
N MET A 110 -6.98 -10.09 9.27
CA MET A 110 -6.24 -8.94 8.74
C MET A 110 -5.08 -9.41 7.88
N ALA A 111 -4.65 -8.57 6.93
CA ALA A 111 -3.45 -8.78 6.15
C ALA A 111 -2.53 -7.56 6.24
N PHE A 112 -1.23 -7.79 6.32
CA PHE A 112 -0.23 -6.74 6.31
C PHE A 112 0.32 -6.59 4.88
N VAL A 113 -0.23 -5.64 4.12
CA VAL A 113 0.19 -5.36 2.74
C VAL A 113 1.32 -4.33 2.76
N HIS A 114 2.45 -4.67 2.15
CA HIS A 114 3.64 -3.83 2.17
C HIS A 114 4.29 -3.71 0.77
N THR A 115 5.24 -2.80 0.66
CA THR A 115 6.13 -2.71 -0.50
C THR A 115 7.57 -2.67 -0.04
N VAL A 116 8.32 -3.70 -0.41
CA VAL A 116 9.78 -3.77 -0.29
C VAL A 116 10.40 -3.30 -1.60
N GLY A 117 11.34 -2.36 -1.52
CA GLY A 117 12.05 -1.86 -2.70
C GLY A 117 13.00 -2.90 -3.30
N GLY A 118 13.21 -2.85 -4.61
CA GLY A 118 14.16 -3.70 -5.32
C GLY A 118 13.51 -4.58 -6.39
N MET A 119 14.30 -5.52 -6.93
CA MET A 119 13.82 -6.54 -7.86
C MET A 119 13.57 -7.83 -7.08
N HIS A 120 12.33 -8.33 -7.16
CA HIS A 120 11.89 -9.54 -6.47
C HIS A 120 11.55 -10.62 -7.47
N PHE A 121 11.86 -11.87 -7.14
CA PHE A 121 11.65 -13.01 -8.02
C PHE A 121 10.88 -14.11 -7.31
N ARG A 122 10.13 -14.92 -8.09
CA ARG A 122 9.41 -16.09 -7.60
C ARG A 122 8.52 -15.73 -6.41
N ASP A 123 8.60 -16.50 -5.34
CA ASP A 123 7.77 -16.37 -4.14
C ASP A 123 7.88 -14.97 -3.50
N GLU A 124 9.06 -14.34 -3.52
CA GLU A 124 9.24 -12.98 -2.99
C GLU A 124 8.45 -11.94 -3.79
N ALA A 125 8.36 -12.11 -5.11
CA ALA A 125 7.59 -11.23 -5.97
C ALA A 125 6.10 -11.25 -5.58
N GLU A 126 5.58 -12.40 -5.15
CA GLU A 126 4.18 -12.55 -4.73
C GLU A 126 3.87 -11.93 -3.36
N ARG A 127 4.88 -11.56 -2.56
CA ARG A 127 4.67 -11.03 -1.20
C ARG A 127 4.41 -9.53 -1.14
N THR A 128 4.81 -8.78 -2.16
CA THR A 128 4.97 -7.32 -2.07
C THR A 128 4.22 -6.58 -3.19
N GLY A 129 3.87 -5.32 -2.95
CA GLY A 129 3.21 -4.45 -3.92
C GLY A 129 1.84 -4.99 -4.39
N LEU A 130 1.52 -4.81 -5.67
CA LEU A 130 0.23 -5.25 -6.24
C LEU A 130 0.03 -6.77 -6.18
N MET A 131 1.10 -7.55 -6.29
CA MET A 131 1.03 -9.01 -6.17
C MET A 131 0.72 -9.41 -4.72
N GLY A 132 1.37 -8.76 -3.75
CA GLY A 132 1.07 -8.91 -2.33
C GLY A 132 -0.37 -8.52 -1.97
N LEU A 133 -0.91 -7.45 -2.56
CA LEU A 133 -2.32 -7.06 -2.41
C LEU A 133 -3.26 -8.16 -2.91
N SER A 134 -3.02 -8.68 -4.12
CA SER A 134 -3.82 -9.76 -4.69
C SER A 134 -3.81 -11.02 -3.83
N LYS A 135 -2.63 -11.40 -3.33
CA LYS A 135 -2.45 -12.52 -2.40
C LYS A 135 -3.24 -12.29 -1.10
N ALA A 136 -3.14 -11.10 -0.52
CA ALA A 136 -3.86 -10.74 0.71
C ALA A 136 -5.39 -10.84 0.54
N VAL A 137 -5.93 -10.26 -0.54
CA VAL A 137 -7.37 -10.33 -0.85
C VAL A 137 -7.85 -11.78 -0.96
N LYS A 138 -7.07 -12.64 -1.62
CA LYS A 138 -7.37 -14.08 -1.72
C LYS A 138 -7.30 -14.80 -0.38
N GLN A 139 -6.26 -14.56 0.42
CA GLN A 139 -6.08 -15.19 1.72
C GLN A 139 -7.20 -14.84 2.70
N LEU A 140 -7.72 -13.62 2.62
CA LEU A 140 -8.87 -13.17 3.40
C LEU A 140 -10.22 -13.63 2.82
N ASN A 141 -10.22 -14.39 1.71
CA ASN A 141 -11.42 -14.82 0.99
C ASN A 141 -12.32 -13.65 0.52
N LEU A 142 -11.70 -12.54 0.12
CA LEU A 142 -12.38 -11.31 -0.33
C LEU A 142 -12.36 -11.14 -1.86
N ALA A 143 -11.90 -12.15 -2.60
CA ALA A 143 -11.82 -12.07 -4.06
C ALA A 143 -13.21 -11.90 -4.69
N THR A 144 -13.34 -10.97 -5.63
CA THR A 144 -14.61 -10.61 -6.27
C THR A 144 -14.45 -10.37 -7.77
N GLN A 145 -15.55 -10.47 -8.52
CA GLN A 145 -15.60 -10.13 -9.95
C GLN A 145 -16.07 -8.70 -10.22
N ASP A 146 -16.88 -8.13 -9.35
CA ASP A 146 -17.35 -6.74 -9.47
C ASP A 146 -16.82 -5.93 -8.28
N LEU A 147 -16.07 -4.88 -8.61
CA LEU A 147 -15.42 -4.00 -7.65
C LEU A 147 -15.35 -2.60 -8.23
N GLU A 148 -15.84 -1.62 -7.49
CA GLU A 148 -15.50 -0.21 -7.67
C GLU A 148 -14.45 0.15 -6.63
N LEU A 149 -13.47 0.96 -7.01
CA LEU A 149 -12.38 1.40 -6.15
C LEU A 149 -12.43 2.90 -5.94
N ASP A 150 -12.34 3.30 -4.68
CA ASP A 150 -12.15 4.67 -4.25
C ASP A 150 -10.76 4.79 -3.62
N PHE A 151 -9.87 5.53 -4.28
CA PHE A 151 -8.48 5.70 -3.84
C PHE A 151 -8.17 7.16 -3.52
N ALA A 152 -8.00 7.46 -2.24
CA ALA A 152 -7.47 8.73 -1.77
C ALA A 152 -5.95 8.66 -1.70
N ALA A 153 -5.25 9.64 -2.28
CA ALA A 153 -3.79 9.71 -2.21
C ALA A 153 -3.29 11.15 -2.21
N SER A 154 -2.20 11.38 -1.47
CA SER A 154 -1.57 12.70 -1.37
C SER A 154 -0.44 12.91 -2.39
N SER A 155 0.00 11.86 -3.10
CA SER A 155 1.03 11.94 -4.12
C SER A 155 0.72 11.00 -5.26
N ILE A 156 0.74 11.51 -6.49
CA ILE A 156 0.31 10.81 -7.69
C ILE A 156 1.48 10.69 -8.67
N GLY A 157 1.90 9.46 -8.93
CA GLY A 157 2.86 9.14 -9.97
C GLY A 157 2.28 9.23 -11.39
N ARG A 158 3.07 8.85 -12.39
CA ARG A 158 2.59 8.78 -13.77
C ARG A 158 1.66 7.58 -13.95
N LEU A 159 0.35 7.84 -13.95
CA LEU A 159 -0.68 6.82 -14.16
C LEU A 159 -1.03 6.66 -15.64
N ASN A 160 -1.53 5.47 -15.99
CA ASN A 160 -2.15 5.15 -17.28
C ASN A 160 -3.17 4.00 -17.10
N ASP A 161 -3.96 3.70 -18.12
CA ASP A 161 -5.01 2.69 -18.04
C ASP A 161 -4.50 1.25 -17.85
N ASN A 162 -3.24 0.94 -18.23
CA ASN A 162 -2.64 -0.37 -17.94
C ASN A 162 -2.40 -0.50 -16.44
N TYR A 163 -1.78 0.52 -15.83
CA TYR A 163 -1.54 0.53 -14.40
C TYR A 163 -2.85 0.48 -13.61
N LEU A 164 -3.88 1.22 -14.03
CA LEU A 164 -5.19 1.16 -13.38
C LEU A 164 -5.81 -0.24 -13.48
N ARG A 165 -5.64 -0.96 -14.59
CA ARG A 165 -6.12 -2.34 -14.75
C ARG A 165 -5.37 -3.32 -13.86
N ASP A 166 -4.05 -3.18 -13.74
CA ASP A 166 -3.26 -4.02 -12.85
C ASP A 166 -3.63 -3.76 -11.39
N PHE A 167 -3.83 -2.50 -11.02
CA PHE A 167 -4.27 -2.11 -9.68
C PHE A 167 -5.67 -2.64 -9.35
N HIS A 168 -6.62 -2.48 -10.27
CA HIS A 168 -7.99 -3.01 -10.11
C HIS A 168 -8.02 -4.54 -10.05
N SER A 169 -7.26 -5.21 -10.91
CA SER A 169 -7.12 -6.68 -10.89
C SER A 169 -6.52 -7.17 -9.58
N ALA A 170 -5.49 -6.50 -9.06
CA ALA A 170 -4.90 -6.83 -7.77
C ALA A 170 -5.90 -6.69 -6.63
N ALA A 171 -6.68 -5.60 -6.59
CA ALA A 171 -7.70 -5.39 -5.56
C ALA A 171 -8.86 -6.41 -5.64
N LYS A 172 -9.13 -6.99 -6.82
CA LYS A 172 -10.06 -8.12 -6.99
C LYS A 172 -9.49 -9.47 -6.53
N GLY A 173 -8.21 -9.55 -6.18
CA GLY A 173 -7.52 -10.80 -5.88
C GLY A 173 -7.07 -11.57 -7.13
N ILE A 174 -7.02 -10.94 -8.31
CA ILE A 174 -6.53 -11.61 -9.54
C ILE A 174 -5.00 -11.66 -9.52
N SER A 175 -4.41 -12.82 -9.80
CA SER A 175 -2.94 -12.95 -9.83
C SER A 175 -2.40 -12.33 -11.11
N LEU A 176 -1.65 -11.23 -10.97
CA LEU A 176 -1.01 -10.54 -12.10
C LEU A 176 0.04 -11.41 -12.79
N ILE A 177 0.71 -12.30 -12.04
CA ILE A 177 1.67 -13.26 -12.60
C ILE A 177 0.96 -14.25 -13.52
N ALA A 178 -0.14 -14.84 -13.04
CA ALA A 178 -0.93 -15.78 -13.84
C ALA A 178 -1.54 -15.09 -15.07
N GLN A 179 -2.04 -13.86 -14.91
CA GLN A 179 -2.58 -13.07 -16.00
C GLN A 179 -1.52 -12.77 -17.08
N ALA A 180 -0.29 -12.43 -16.67
CA ALA A 180 0.82 -12.21 -17.60
C ALA A 180 1.23 -13.51 -18.33
N ALA A 181 1.26 -14.65 -17.62
CA ALA A 181 1.57 -15.94 -18.21
C ALA A 181 0.51 -16.37 -19.26
N GLU A 182 -0.78 -16.18 -18.94
CA GLU A 182 -1.88 -16.47 -19.85
C GLU A 182 -1.83 -15.57 -21.10
N ALA A 183 -1.59 -14.26 -20.92
CA ALA A 183 -1.44 -13.32 -22.02
C ALA A 183 -0.28 -13.71 -22.95
N LYS A 184 0.85 -14.13 -22.40
CA LYS A 184 2.02 -14.61 -23.17
C LYS A 184 1.70 -15.89 -23.95
N SER A 185 0.97 -16.83 -23.34
CA SER A 185 0.53 -18.06 -24.00
C SER A 185 -0.42 -17.77 -25.16
N LYS A 186 -1.41 -16.89 -24.96
CA LYS A 186 -2.34 -16.45 -26.03
C LYS A 186 -1.64 -15.70 -27.16
N ALA A 187 -0.65 -14.85 -26.84
CA ALA A 187 0.15 -14.17 -27.85
C ALA A 187 0.96 -15.17 -28.70
N ALA A 188 1.52 -16.20 -28.07
CA ALA A 188 2.21 -17.27 -28.77
C ALA A 188 1.26 -18.08 -29.65
N SER A 189 0.07 -18.44 -29.17
CA SER A 189 -0.90 -19.22 -29.95
C SER A 189 -1.50 -18.44 -31.14
N THR A 190 -1.79 -17.15 -30.95
CA THR A 190 -2.31 -16.27 -32.02
C THR A 190 -1.28 -15.96 -33.10
N PHE A 191 0.02 -16.04 -32.80
CA PHE A 191 1.08 -15.97 -33.80
C PHE A 191 0.99 -17.11 -34.84
N PHE A 192 0.48 -18.28 -34.42
CA PHE A 192 0.29 -19.44 -35.30
C PHE A 192 -1.10 -19.48 -35.98
N ASP A 193 -2.10 -18.75 -35.45
CA ASP A 193 -3.47 -18.72 -35.97
C ASP A 193 -3.84 -17.34 -36.58
N ARG A 194 -3.31 -17.03 -37.78
CA ARG A 194 -3.58 -15.77 -38.51
C ARG A 194 -5.02 -15.59 -39.02
N LYS A 195 -5.97 -16.49 -38.74
CA LYS A 195 -7.31 -16.51 -39.38
C LYS A 195 -8.52 -16.28 -38.47
N LYS A 196 -8.36 -15.84 -37.23
CA LYS A 196 -9.49 -15.38 -36.41
C LYS A 196 -9.29 -13.93 -36.00
N ALA A 197 -9.95 -13.03 -36.73
CA ALA A 197 -10.25 -11.70 -36.23
C ALA A 197 -11.04 -11.88 -34.93
N SER A 198 -10.36 -11.70 -33.80
CA SER A 198 -10.96 -11.82 -32.48
C SER A 198 -12.05 -10.77 -32.37
N THR A 199 -13.26 -11.19 -32.04
CA THR A 199 -14.26 -10.33 -31.40
C THR A 199 -13.59 -9.67 -30.21
N VAL A 200 -13.22 -8.40 -30.37
CA VAL A 200 -12.63 -7.59 -29.31
C VAL A 200 -13.73 -7.48 -28.25
N ALA A 201 -13.59 -8.24 -27.16
CA ALA A 201 -14.40 -8.01 -25.97
C ALA A 201 -14.34 -6.51 -25.67
N LYS A 202 -15.50 -5.87 -25.46
CA LYS A 202 -15.57 -4.45 -25.13
C LYS A 202 -14.52 -4.18 -24.05
N PRO A 203 -13.59 -3.23 -24.27
CA PRO A 203 -12.57 -2.95 -23.29
C PRO A 203 -13.26 -2.60 -21.98
N ASP A 204 -13.00 -3.39 -20.95
CA ASP A 204 -13.44 -3.11 -19.59
C ASP A 204 -13.01 -1.68 -19.26
N ASN A 205 -13.98 -0.78 -19.05
CA ASN A 205 -13.69 0.63 -18.89
C ASN A 205 -13.23 0.88 -17.46
N VAL A 206 -11.97 0.54 -17.18
CA VAL A 206 -11.35 0.67 -15.85
C VAL A 206 -11.51 2.08 -15.26
N ARG A 207 -11.68 3.11 -16.10
CA ARG A 207 -11.88 4.49 -15.65
C ARG A 207 -13.21 4.72 -14.97
N GLU A 208 -14.21 3.89 -15.24
CA GLU A 208 -15.51 3.91 -14.53
C GLU A 208 -15.44 3.16 -13.19
N LYS A 209 -14.50 2.22 -13.06
CA LYS A 209 -14.32 1.38 -11.88
C LYS A 209 -13.32 1.91 -10.87
N VAL A 210 -12.56 2.96 -11.21
CA VAL A 210 -11.55 3.55 -10.32
C VAL A 210 -11.76 5.06 -10.20
N ARG A 211 -11.99 5.52 -8.97
CA ARG A 211 -12.10 6.93 -8.58
C ARG A 211 -10.87 7.31 -7.75
N ILE A 212 -10.23 8.41 -8.11
CA ILE A 212 -9.01 8.90 -7.43
C ILE A 212 -9.32 10.26 -6.80
N TYR A 213 -9.19 10.36 -5.48
CA TYR A 213 -9.42 11.59 -4.74
C TYR A 213 -8.11 12.34 -4.55
N PHE A 214 -8.02 13.52 -5.18
CA PHE A 214 -6.91 14.45 -5.06
C PHE A 214 -7.48 15.89 -5.08
N PRO A 215 -7.04 16.80 -4.20
CA PRO A 215 -7.67 18.10 -4.09
C PRO A 215 -7.39 18.98 -5.31
N THR A 216 -8.40 19.73 -5.72
CA THR A 216 -8.25 20.74 -6.76
C THR A 216 -7.43 21.94 -6.26
N ALA A 217 -6.91 22.74 -7.19
CA ALA A 217 -6.26 24.00 -6.86
C ALA A 217 -7.18 24.96 -6.08
N SER A 218 -8.49 24.92 -6.34
CA SER A 218 -9.47 25.70 -5.58
C SER A 218 -9.54 25.22 -4.14
N THR A 219 -9.71 23.91 -3.91
CA THR A 219 -9.75 23.29 -2.58
C THR A 219 -8.50 23.61 -1.77
N VAL A 220 -7.31 23.55 -2.40
CA VAL A 220 -6.05 23.93 -1.76
C VAL A 220 -6.03 25.41 -1.36
N ARG A 221 -6.43 26.32 -2.25
CA ARG A 221 -6.39 27.77 -1.96
C ARG A 221 -7.33 28.20 -0.84
N VAL A 222 -8.49 27.56 -0.72
CA VAL A 222 -9.48 27.88 0.33
C VAL A 222 -9.26 27.11 1.63
N SER A 223 -8.29 26.19 1.66
CA SER A 223 -7.90 25.45 2.87
C SER A 223 -7.17 26.35 3.87
N THR A 224 -7.08 25.92 5.12
CA THR A 224 -6.27 26.60 6.16
C THR A 224 -4.77 26.56 5.85
N ALA A 225 -4.32 25.63 5.00
CA ALA A 225 -2.94 25.54 4.55
C ALA A 225 -2.59 26.61 3.51
N GLY A 226 -3.56 27.06 2.69
CA GLY A 226 -3.38 28.03 1.60
C GLY A 226 -2.51 27.58 0.43
N ALA A 227 -1.76 26.49 0.57
CA ALA A 227 -0.86 25.91 -0.42
C ALA A 227 -0.83 24.38 -0.33
N ALA A 228 -0.36 23.72 -1.40
CA ALA A 228 -0.43 22.27 -1.53
C ALA A 228 0.60 21.51 -0.67
N GLY A 229 1.74 22.13 -0.34
CA GLY A 229 2.77 21.51 0.50
C GLY A 229 3.22 20.14 -0.02
N THR A 230 2.94 19.08 0.74
CA THR A 230 3.28 17.69 0.44
C THR A 230 2.32 16.98 -0.52
N LEU A 231 1.32 17.71 -1.04
CA LEU A 231 0.38 17.19 -2.03
C LEU A 231 0.94 17.33 -3.45
N CYS A 232 1.32 16.21 -4.05
CA CYS A 232 2.17 16.22 -5.24
C CYS A 232 1.54 15.50 -6.44
N ILE A 233 1.45 16.21 -7.56
CA ILE A 233 1.23 15.63 -8.88
C ILE A 233 2.02 16.46 -9.90
N ALA A 234 2.90 15.81 -10.67
CA ALA A 234 3.72 16.54 -11.64
C ALA A 234 2.86 16.98 -12.84
N ARG A 235 3.01 18.23 -13.27
CA ARG A 235 2.24 18.79 -14.40
C ARG A 235 2.40 17.95 -15.67
N ASN A 236 3.62 17.55 -16.01
CA ASN A 236 3.91 16.72 -17.18
C ASN A 236 3.27 15.32 -17.11
N TYR A 237 3.00 14.79 -15.91
CA TYR A 237 2.24 13.55 -15.74
C TYR A 237 0.76 13.81 -15.97
N PHE A 238 0.19 14.80 -15.27
CA PHE A 238 -1.22 15.15 -15.38
C PHE A 238 -1.61 15.55 -16.80
N GLU A 239 -0.74 16.30 -17.49
CA GLU A 239 -0.94 16.78 -18.87
C GLU A 239 -0.63 15.71 -19.94
N GLY A 240 -0.11 14.54 -19.55
CA GLY A 240 0.13 13.43 -20.47
C GLY A 240 -1.15 12.95 -21.17
N SER A 241 -1.05 12.56 -22.44
CA SER A 241 -2.21 12.11 -23.25
C SER A 241 -2.86 10.83 -22.70
N THR A 242 -2.08 9.95 -22.07
CA THR A 242 -2.55 8.69 -21.49
C THR A 242 -2.97 8.80 -20.03
N PHE A 243 -2.83 9.98 -19.41
CA PHE A 243 -3.13 10.16 -17.99
C PHE A 243 -4.65 10.12 -17.74
N PRO A 244 -5.15 9.31 -16.79
CA PRO A 244 -6.58 9.03 -16.62
C PRO A 244 -7.30 10.14 -15.84
N ARG A 245 -7.29 11.38 -16.35
CA ARG A 245 -7.89 12.55 -15.69
C ARG A 245 -9.36 12.34 -15.30
N ALA A 246 -10.11 11.57 -16.10
CA ALA A 246 -11.52 11.29 -15.87
C ALA A 246 -11.79 10.50 -14.56
N CYS A 247 -10.79 9.81 -14.01
CA CYS A 247 -10.90 9.12 -12.71
C CYS A 247 -10.88 10.09 -11.52
N PHE A 248 -10.40 11.32 -11.71
CA PHE A 248 -10.13 12.22 -10.58
C PHE A 248 -11.41 12.84 -10.03
N ARG A 249 -11.47 12.95 -8.71
CA ARG A 249 -12.52 13.63 -7.93
C ARG A 249 -11.84 14.59 -6.96
N ASP A 250 -12.48 15.73 -6.73
CA ASP A 250 -11.98 16.72 -5.78
C ASP A 250 -12.03 16.15 -4.36
N TYR A 251 -10.88 16.09 -3.70
CA TYR A 251 -10.79 15.56 -2.34
C TYR A 251 -11.02 16.67 -1.32
N LYS A 252 -12.23 16.73 -0.77
CA LYS A 252 -12.60 17.67 0.30
C LYS A 252 -12.71 16.93 1.62
N SER A 253 -11.93 17.33 2.61
CA SER A 253 -12.08 16.81 3.96
C SER A 253 -13.45 17.18 4.53
N THR A 254 -14.04 16.29 5.33
CA THR A 254 -15.21 16.60 6.15
C THR A 254 -14.87 17.54 7.31
N ARG A 255 -13.57 17.67 7.64
CA ARG A 255 -13.05 18.64 8.60
C ARG A 255 -12.75 19.94 7.86
N THR A 256 -13.59 20.95 8.10
CA THR A 256 -13.55 22.22 7.38
C THR A 256 -12.15 22.81 7.36
N GLY A 257 -11.67 23.14 6.15
CA GLY A 257 -10.40 23.80 5.92
C GLY A 257 -9.18 22.86 5.87
N LEU A 258 -9.28 21.60 6.31
CA LEU A 258 -8.15 20.67 6.27
C LEU A 258 -7.92 20.08 4.88
N LEU A 259 -6.63 19.89 4.56
CA LEU A 259 -6.19 19.02 3.49
C LEU A 259 -5.87 17.63 4.05
N SER A 260 -5.88 16.60 3.20
CA SER A 260 -5.64 15.21 3.62
C SER A 260 -4.35 14.66 3.04
N HIS A 261 -3.49 14.13 3.91
CA HIS A 261 -2.27 13.41 3.52
C HIS A 261 -2.46 11.88 3.60
N ASN A 262 -3.70 11.43 3.70
CA ASN A 262 -4.06 10.02 3.74
C ASN A 262 -3.78 9.29 2.44
N LYS A 263 -3.58 7.96 2.57
CA LYS A 263 -3.56 7.00 1.46
C LYS A 263 -4.53 5.90 1.83
N ILE A 264 -5.72 5.91 1.26
CA ILE A 264 -6.80 5.00 1.62
C ILE A 264 -7.36 4.42 0.33
N LEU A 265 -7.45 3.10 0.28
CA LEU A 265 -8.10 2.34 -0.76
C LEU A 265 -9.33 1.67 -0.15
N LEU A 266 -10.50 1.92 -0.75
CA LEU A 266 -11.78 1.30 -0.40
C LEU A 266 -12.35 0.59 -1.62
#